data_AF-A0A7R9BYW0-F1
#
_entry.id   AF-A0A7R9BYW0-F1
#
_cell.length_a   1.000
_cell.length_b   1.000
_cell.length_c   1.000
_cell.angle_alpha   90.00
_cell.angle_beta   90.00
_cell.angle_gamma   90.00
#
_symmetry.space_group_name_H-M   'P 1'
#
loop_
_entity.id
_entity.type
_entity.pdbx_description
1 polymer ?
#
loop_
_entity_poly.entity_id
_entity_poly.type
_entity_poly.pdbx_seq_one_letter_code
_entity_poly.pdbx_strand_id
1 'polypeptide(L)'
;GSKDKKKKERKNVSKDDLKREEDEAIRKIIEEKMDIRGGYAKPTWKDVLIVQLVLLPYTIGQWIKFQLSWLWRFTYKGEPLGDAEKLYLIRRYMGKSASEFEALDPKDHEAYIREELYVWDNFKAWKEEVEEEERRALAENARYKSFRRYMKNHGPGRITFDDD
;
A
#
# COMPACT_ATOMS: atom_id res chain seq x y z
N GLY A 1 32.63 41.59 1.91
CA GLY A 1 32.10 41.23 3.25
C GLY A 1 30.59 41.09 3.37
N SER A 2 29.82 40.77 2.31
CA SER A 2 28.35 40.60 2.39
C SER A 2 27.88 39.14 2.25
N LYS A 3 28.67 38.27 1.61
CA LYS A 3 28.34 36.84 1.45
C LYS A 3 28.53 36.02 2.75
N ASP A 4 29.49 36.38 3.60
CA ASP A 4 29.74 35.67 4.86
C ASP A 4 28.71 35.95 5.96
N LYS A 5 28.07 37.14 5.96
CA LYS A 5 27.02 37.47 6.92
C LYS A 5 25.74 36.65 6.69
N LYS A 6 25.32 36.47 5.43
CA LYS A 6 24.17 35.61 5.08
C LYS A 6 24.38 34.12 5.42
N LYS A 7 25.63 33.63 5.39
CA LYS A 7 25.97 32.25 5.78
C LYS A 7 25.99 32.06 7.30
N LYS A 8 26.26 33.12 8.07
CA LYS A 8 26.30 33.11 9.53
C LYS A 8 24.91 33.25 10.18
N GLU A 9 24.00 33.98 9.54
CA GLU A 9 22.63 34.23 10.03
C GLU A 9 21.72 32.99 9.94
N ARG A 10 21.92 32.13 8.94
CA ARG A 10 21.25 30.81 8.86
C ARG A 10 21.71 29.80 9.92
N LYS A 11 22.78 30.11 10.66
CA LYS A 11 23.38 29.20 11.66
C LYS A 11 22.83 29.40 13.08
N ASN A 12 21.95 30.39 13.27
CA ASN A 12 21.39 30.80 14.57
C ASN A 12 19.88 30.59 14.68
N VAL A 13 19.28 29.71 13.86
CA VAL A 13 18.01 29.09 14.26
C VAL A 13 18.37 28.14 15.40
N SER A 14 17.78 28.33 16.57
CA SER A 14 18.10 27.54 17.77
C SER A 14 17.98 26.07 17.43
N LYS A 15 18.95 25.24 17.84
CA LYS A 15 18.86 23.79 17.68
C LYS A 15 17.57 23.22 18.29
N ASP A 16 17.00 23.93 19.26
CA ASP A 16 15.74 23.56 19.91
C ASP A 16 14.51 23.90 19.06
N ASP A 17 14.55 24.96 18.25
CA ASP A 17 13.44 25.29 17.34
C ASP A 17 13.38 24.30 16.17
N LEU A 18 14.53 23.89 15.63
CA LEU A 18 14.57 22.81 14.62
C LEU A 18 14.04 21.49 15.17
N LYS A 19 14.39 21.13 16.42
CA LYS A 19 13.89 19.91 17.06
C LYS A 19 12.38 19.93 17.26
N ARG A 20 11.82 21.08 17.66
CA ARG A 20 10.37 21.25 17.83
C ARG A 20 9.61 21.09 16.51
N GLU A 21 10.11 21.73 15.44
CA GLU A 21 9.51 21.57 14.11
C GLU A 21 9.58 20.13 13.60
N GLU A 22 10.68 19.43 13.87
CA GLU A 22 10.84 18.00 13.55
C GLU A 22 9.87 17.12 14.36
N ASP A 23 9.76 17.34 15.68
CA ASP A 23 8.87 16.59 16.58
C ASP A 23 7.39 16.79 16.23
N GLU A 24 6.98 18.01 15.86
CA GLU A 24 5.63 18.30 15.37
C GLU A 24 5.33 17.61 14.04
N ALA A 25 6.29 17.59 13.11
CA ALA A 25 6.13 16.88 11.84
C ALA A 25 6.01 15.36 12.05
N ILE A 26 6.78 14.82 13.00
CA ILE A 26 6.72 13.39 13.37
C ILE A 26 5.40 13.06 14.05
N ARG A 27 4.92 13.91 14.96
CA ARG A 27 3.64 13.73 15.63
C ARG A 27 2.47 13.70 14.63
N LYS A 28 2.48 14.59 13.64
CA LYS A 28 1.50 14.58 12.54
C LYS A 28 1.54 13.26 11.74
N ILE A 29 2.73 12.74 11.44
CA ILE A 29 2.89 11.45 10.77
C ILE A 29 2.34 10.30 11.62
N ILE A 30 2.57 10.33 12.94
CA ILE A 30 2.04 9.32 13.87
C ILE A 30 0.53 9.41 13.94
N GLU A 31 -0.05 10.60 14.07
CA GLU A 31 -1.50 10.81 14.10
C GLU A 31 -2.16 10.33 12.78
N GLU A 32 -1.54 10.61 11.63
CA GLU A 32 -1.99 10.13 10.31
C GLU A 32 -1.86 8.60 10.15
N LYS A 33 -0.79 7.99 10.68
CA LYS A 33 -0.56 6.53 10.62
C LYS A 33 -1.32 5.74 11.70
N MET A 34 -1.80 6.38 12.75
CA MET A 34 -2.47 5.75 13.90
C MET A 34 -3.85 5.19 13.52
N ASP A 35 -4.51 5.76 12.52
CA ASP A 35 -5.84 5.33 12.08
C ASP A 35 -5.83 3.98 11.32
N ILE A 36 -4.64 3.47 10.97
CA ILE A 36 -4.49 2.24 10.18
C ILE A 36 -4.66 0.98 11.05
N ARG A 37 -4.61 1.08 12.39
CA ARG A 37 -4.75 -0.08 13.30
C ARG A 37 -6.07 -0.12 14.09
N GLY A 38 -6.90 0.90 14.01
CA GLY A 38 -8.10 1.05 14.85
C GLY A 38 -9.39 1.11 14.05
N GLY A 39 -9.90 -0.03 13.59
CA GLY A 39 -11.15 -0.06 12.83
C GLY A 39 -12.02 -1.25 13.23
N TYR A 40 -12.61 -1.22 14.43
CA TYR A 40 -13.74 -2.10 14.75
C TYR A 40 -14.92 -1.66 13.88
N ALA A 41 -14.99 -2.15 12.64
CA ALA A 41 -16.16 -1.97 11.79
C ALA A 41 -17.36 -2.57 12.53
N LYS A 42 -18.53 -1.90 12.49
CA LYS A 42 -19.73 -2.43 13.14
C LYS A 42 -19.96 -3.87 12.63
N PRO A 43 -19.98 -4.88 13.51
CA PRO A 43 -20.13 -6.25 13.08
C PRO A 43 -21.46 -6.40 12.38
N THR A 44 -21.42 -6.95 11.17
CA THR A 44 -22.59 -7.28 10.37
C THR A 44 -23.06 -8.68 10.76
N TRP A 45 -24.34 -9.00 10.53
CA TRP A 45 -24.89 -10.34 10.81
C TRP A 45 -24.15 -11.49 10.10
N LYS A 46 -23.42 -11.18 9.02
CA LYS A 46 -22.55 -12.12 8.28
C LYS A 46 -21.22 -12.42 9.00
N ASP A 47 -20.87 -11.66 10.03
CA ASP A 47 -19.64 -11.83 10.81
C ASP A 47 -19.84 -12.82 11.97
N VAL A 48 -21.05 -13.36 12.12
CA VAL A 48 -21.35 -14.45 13.06
C VAL A 48 -20.78 -15.77 12.52
N LEU A 49 -19.87 -16.40 13.27
CA LEU A 49 -19.17 -17.64 12.87
C LEU A 49 -20.11 -18.76 12.39
N ILE A 50 -21.27 -18.92 13.03
CA ILE A 50 -22.26 -19.94 12.65
C ILE A 50 -22.85 -19.64 11.27
N VAL A 51 -23.14 -18.37 10.99
CA VAL A 51 -23.64 -17.93 9.68
C VAL A 51 -22.58 -18.16 8.61
N GLN A 52 -21.31 -17.88 8.91
CA GLN A 52 -20.19 -18.19 8.01
C GLN A 52 -20.09 -19.69 7.74
N LEU A 53 -20.16 -20.55 8.77
CA LEU A 53 -20.04 -22.00 8.61
C LEU A 53 -21.12 -22.59 7.69
N VAL A 54 -22.35 -22.06 7.76
CA VAL A 54 -23.47 -22.47 6.90
C VAL A 54 -23.33 -21.94 5.48
N LEU A 55 -22.81 -20.73 5.29
CA LEU A 55 -22.62 -20.13 3.96
C LEU A 55 -21.36 -20.61 3.24
N LEU A 56 -20.33 -21.04 3.97
CA LEU A 56 -19.06 -21.53 3.44
C LEU A 56 -19.20 -22.63 2.37
N PRO A 57 -19.98 -23.72 2.56
CA PRO A 57 -20.12 -24.74 1.52
C PRO A 57 -20.71 -24.18 0.22
N TYR A 58 -21.62 -23.21 0.34
CA TYR A 58 -22.21 -22.56 -0.83
C TYR A 58 -21.20 -21.67 -1.58
N THR A 59 -20.46 -20.84 -0.86
CA THR A 59 -19.44 -19.95 -1.46
C THR A 59 -18.30 -20.74 -2.09
N ILE A 60 -17.87 -21.84 -1.46
CA ILE A 60 -16.88 -22.77 -2.01
C ILE A 60 -17.41 -23.42 -3.29
N GLY A 61 -18.66 -23.89 -3.29
CA GLY A 61 -19.27 -24.49 -4.49
C GLY A 61 -19.33 -23.52 -5.68
N GLN A 62 -19.71 -22.27 -5.42
CA GLN A 62 -19.67 -21.21 -6.46
C GLN A 62 -18.25 -20.93 -6.95
N TRP A 63 -17.28 -20.86 -6.04
CA TRP A 63 -15.89 -20.64 -6.38
C TRP A 63 -15.34 -21.80 -7.22
N ILE A 64 -15.59 -23.06 -6.84
CA ILE A 64 -15.18 -24.24 -7.63
C ILE A 64 -15.81 -24.21 -9.01
N LYS A 65 -17.11 -23.92 -9.12
CA LYS A 65 -17.79 -23.80 -10.42
C LYS A 65 -17.12 -22.74 -11.30
N PHE A 66 -16.78 -21.59 -10.72
CA PHE A 66 -16.05 -20.54 -11.44
C PHE A 66 -14.68 -21.04 -11.91
N GLN A 67 -13.88 -21.65 -11.04
CA GLN A 67 -12.56 -22.17 -11.41
C GLN A 67 -12.64 -23.25 -12.50
N LEU A 68 -13.59 -24.19 -12.40
CA LEU A 68 -13.80 -25.22 -13.43
C LEU A 68 -14.21 -24.60 -14.77
N SER A 69 -15.12 -23.62 -14.74
CA SER A 69 -15.53 -22.92 -15.95
C SER A 69 -14.38 -22.12 -16.58
N TRP A 70 -13.52 -21.51 -15.77
CA TRP A 70 -12.33 -20.80 -16.21
C TRP A 70 -11.30 -21.74 -16.85
N LEU A 71 -10.97 -22.84 -16.16
CA LEU A 71 -10.04 -23.86 -16.68
C LEU A 71 -10.56 -24.45 -18.00
N TRP A 72 -11.85 -24.76 -18.08
CA TRP A 72 -12.43 -25.28 -19.31
C TRP A 72 -12.33 -24.29 -20.48
N ARG A 73 -12.71 -23.03 -20.27
CA ARG A 73 -12.71 -21.99 -21.33
C ARG A 73 -11.31 -21.59 -21.78
N PHE A 74 -10.42 -21.32 -20.83
CA PHE A 74 -9.10 -20.75 -21.16
C PHE A 74 -8.02 -21.81 -21.32
N THR A 75 -8.07 -22.93 -20.59
CA THR A 75 -7.03 -23.97 -20.70
C THR A 75 -7.36 -25.00 -21.78
N TYR A 76 -8.61 -25.49 -21.81
CA TYR A 76 -8.98 -26.56 -22.73
C TYR A 76 -9.49 -26.03 -24.08
N LYS A 77 -10.34 -25.01 -24.07
CA LYS A 77 -10.93 -24.44 -25.29
C LYS A 77 -10.05 -23.35 -25.94
N GLY A 78 -9.08 -22.81 -25.19
CA GLY A 78 -8.13 -21.80 -25.70
C GLY A 78 -8.81 -20.53 -26.20
N GLU A 79 -9.94 -20.13 -25.61
CA GLU A 79 -10.65 -18.92 -26.01
C GLU A 79 -9.77 -17.68 -25.77
N PRO A 80 -9.79 -16.68 -26.67
CA PRO A 80 -9.07 -15.43 -26.43
C PRO A 80 -9.63 -14.76 -25.17
N LEU A 81 -8.72 -14.29 -24.30
CA LEU A 81 -9.09 -13.54 -23.10
C LEU A 81 -9.80 -12.24 -23.52
N GLY A 82 -11.05 -12.10 -23.13
CA GLY A 82 -11.77 -10.83 -23.23
C GLY A 82 -11.22 -9.80 -22.25
N ASP A 83 -11.62 -8.54 -22.41
CA ASP A 83 -11.10 -7.47 -21.58
C ASP A 83 -11.53 -7.60 -20.11
N ALA A 84 -12.72 -8.14 -19.85
CA ALA A 84 -13.18 -8.45 -18.50
C ALA A 84 -12.30 -9.50 -17.82
N GLU A 85 -11.88 -10.53 -18.56
CA GLU A 85 -11.02 -11.59 -18.05
C GLU A 85 -9.57 -11.14 -17.84
N LYS A 86 -9.07 -10.27 -18.73
CA LYS A 86 -7.78 -9.60 -18.53
C LYS A 86 -7.79 -8.76 -17.25
N LEU A 87 -8.83 -7.95 -17.03
CA LEU A 87 -8.97 -7.14 -15.81
C LEU A 87 -9.09 -8.00 -14.56
N TYR A 88 -9.78 -9.14 -14.63
CA TYR A 88 -9.83 -10.10 -13.54
C TYR A 88 -8.43 -10.62 -13.16
N LEU A 89 -7.60 -10.99 -14.15
CA LEU A 89 -6.22 -11.43 -13.93
C LEU A 89 -5.36 -10.31 -13.32
N ILE A 90 -5.42 -9.10 -13.88
CA ILE A 90 -4.69 -7.93 -13.40
C ILE A 90 -5.04 -7.66 -11.93
N ARG A 91 -6.34 -7.60 -11.60
CA ARG A 91 -6.81 -7.43 -10.23
C ARG A 91 -6.26 -8.53 -9.31
N ARG A 92 -6.29 -9.79 -9.76
CA ARG A 92 -5.80 -10.94 -8.99
C ARG A 92 -4.31 -10.82 -8.71
N TYR A 93 -3.51 -10.36 -9.68
CA TYR A 93 -2.08 -10.13 -9.50
C TYR A 93 -1.77 -8.95 -8.59
N MET A 94 -2.56 -7.87 -8.68
CA MET A 94 -2.46 -6.71 -7.79
C MET A 94 -2.88 -6.99 -6.35
N GLY A 95 -3.68 -8.04 -6.10
CA GLY A 95 -4.16 -8.38 -4.76
C GLY A 95 -5.20 -7.39 -4.19
N LYS A 96 -5.86 -6.60 -5.04
CA LYS A 96 -6.88 -5.63 -4.65
C LYS A 96 -8.26 -6.29 -4.50
N SER A 97 -9.05 -5.80 -3.56
CA SER A 97 -10.47 -6.18 -3.46
C SER A 97 -11.25 -5.70 -4.70
N ALA A 98 -12.46 -6.22 -4.91
CA ALA A 98 -13.28 -5.86 -6.07
C ALA A 98 -13.59 -4.35 -6.06
N SER A 99 -14.04 -3.87 -4.90
CA SER A 99 -14.36 -2.47 -4.68
C SER A 99 -13.16 -1.54 -4.84
N GLU A 100 -11.99 -1.93 -4.33
CA GLU A 100 -10.78 -1.11 -4.51
C GLU A 100 -10.34 -1.04 -5.97
N PHE A 101 -10.47 -2.15 -6.71
CA PHE A 101 -10.09 -2.20 -8.12
C PHE A 101 -11.07 -1.43 -9.01
N GLU A 102 -12.37 -1.55 -8.74
CA GLU A 102 -13.43 -0.83 -9.45
C GLU A 102 -13.40 0.68 -9.16
N ALA A 103 -12.84 1.10 -8.01
CA ALA A 103 -12.68 2.50 -7.67
C ALA A 103 -11.51 3.20 -8.39
N LEU A 104 -10.63 2.48 -9.10
CA LEU A 104 -9.60 3.10 -9.94
C LEU A 104 -10.22 3.81 -11.14
N ASP A 105 -9.49 4.77 -11.71
CA ASP A 105 -9.92 5.47 -12.92
C ASP A 105 -10.03 4.46 -14.08
N PRO A 106 -11.12 4.46 -14.86
CA PRO A 106 -11.23 3.67 -16.08
C PRO A 106 -10.03 3.78 -17.03
N LYS A 107 -9.36 4.94 -17.05
CA LYS A 107 -8.12 5.14 -17.84
C LYS A 107 -6.97 4.25 -17.37
N ASP A 108 -6.86 4.02 -16.06
CA ASP A 108 -5.85 3.14 -15.49
C ASP A 108 -6.13 1.69 -15.93
N HIS A 109 -7.40 1.27 -15.94
CA HIS A 109 -7.80 -0.05 -16.44
C HIS A 109 -7.39 -0.26 -17.90
N GLU A 110 -7.63 0.74 -18.76
CA GLU A 110 -7.21 0.69 -20.16
C GLU A 110 -5.67 0.65 -20.31
N ALA A 111 -4.94 1.41 -19.50
CA ALA A 111 -3.47 1.39 -19.48
C ALA A 111 -2.95 0.00 -19.09
N TYR A 112 -3.51 -0.62 -18.05
CA TYR A 112 -3.11 -1.97 -17.62
C TYR A 112 -3.36 -3.04 -18.69
N ILE A 113 -4.45 -2.92 -19.44
CA ILE A 113 -4.73 -3.82 -20.57
C ILE A 113 -3.71 -3.59 -21.69
N ARG A 114 -3.40 -2.33 -22.00
CA ARG A 114 -2.47 -1.93 -23.07
C ARG A 114 -1.04 -2.39 -22.79
N GLU A 115 -0.61 -2.30 -21.53
CA GLU A 115 0.70 -2.79 -21.06
C GLU A 115 0.73 -4.30 -20.84
N GLU A 116 -0.38 -4.98 -21.12
CA GLU A 116 -0.51 -6.43 -21.00
C GLU A 116 -0.15 -6.96 -19.60
N LEU A 117 -0.53 -6.23 -18.56
CA LEU A 117 -0.30 -6.63 -17.16
C LEU A 117 -1.08 -7.90 -16.76
N TYR A 118 -1.92 -8.43 -17.65
CA TYR A 118 -2.54 -9.74 -17.51
C TYR A 118 -1.54 -10.90 -17.76
N VAL A 119 -0.36 -10.61 -18.32
CA VAL A 119 0.76 -11.54 -18.42
C VAL A 119 1.62 -11.42 -17.16
N TRP A 120 1.84 -12.55 -16.47
CA TRP A 120 2.52 -12.58 -15.18
C TRP A 120 3.93 -11.95 -15.21
N ASP A 121 4.70 -12.19 -16.27
CA ASP A 121 6.06 -11.67 -16.39
C ASP A 121 6.08 -10.14 -16.57
N ASN A 122 5.15 -9.60 -17.38
CA ASN A 122 4.99 -8.16 -17.56
C ASN A 122 4.54 -7.50 -16.25
N PHE A 123 3.58 -8.11 -15.56
CA PHE A 123 3.12 -7.63 -14.25
C PHE A 123 4.26 -7.60 -13.23
N LYS A 124 5.11 -8.63 -13.21
CA LYS A 124 6.24 -8.70 -12.29
C LYS A 124 7.24 -7.59 -12.54
N ALA A 125 7.59 -7.35 -13.81
CA ALA A 125 8.50 -6.27 -14.18
C ALA A 125 7.92 -4.89 -13.81
N TRP A 126 6.66 -4.63 -14.17
CA TRP A 126 5.95 -3.41 -13.80
C TRP A 126 5.91 -3.20 -12.29
N LYS A 127 5.61 -4.25 -11.52
CA LYS A 127 5.53 -4.17 -10.06
C LYS A 127 6.88 -3.84 -9.45
N GLU A 128 7.96 -4.41 -9.98
CA GLU A 128 9.32 -4.11 -9.52
C GLU A 128 9.70 -2.64 -9.81
N GLU A 129 9.35 -2.13 -10.99
CA GLU A 129 9.55 -0.71 -11.34
C GLU A 129 8.77 0.22 -10.40
N VAL A 130 7.49 -0.06 -10.17
CA VAL A 130 6.64 0.72 -9.24
C VAL A 130 7.21 0.70 -7.83
N GLU A 131 7.60 -0.47 -7.31
CA GLU A 131 8.21 -0.59 -5.98
C GLU A 131 9.56 0.14 -5.88
N GLU A 132 10.34 0.17 -6.96
CA GLU A 132 11.57 0.95 -7.04
C GLU A 132 11.32 2.45 -7.05
N GLU A 133 10.34 2.91 -7.83
CA GLU A 133 9.94 4.32 -7.86
C GLU A 133 9.43 4.78 -6.50
N GLU A 134 8.57 3.99 -5.85
CA GLU A 134 8.12 4.25 -4.48
C GLU A 134 9.29 4.30 -3.50
N ARG A 135 10.24 3.37 -3.61
CA ARG A 135 11.44 3.34 -2.78
C ARG A 135 12.32 4.56 -2.99
N ARG A 136 12.50 5.00 -4.25
CA ARG A 136 13.27 6.21 -4.60
C ARG A 136 12.55 7.46 -4.08
N ALA A 137 11.25 7.58 -4.29
CA ALA A 137 10.44 8.69 -3.78
C ALA A 137 10.47 8.77 -2.25
N LEU A 138 10.36 7.63 -1.56
CA LEU A 138 10.51 7.56 -0.10
C LEU A 138 11.92 7.93 0.37
N ALA A 139 12.95 7.53 -0.38
CA ALA A 139 14.32 7.91 -0.09
C ALA A 139 14.56 9.41 -0.33
N GLU A 140 13.93 10.02 -1.32
CA GLU A 140 14.02 11.46 -1.59
C GLU A 140 13.25 12.29 -0.56
N ASN A 141 12.17 11.75 -0.02
CA ASN A 141 11.35 12.43 0.97
C ASN A 141 12.12 12.70 2.28
N ALA A 142 12.49 13.96 2.49
CA ALA A 142 13.19 14.44 3.69
C ALA A 142 12.42 14.13 4.99
N ARG A 143 11.07 14.15 4.95
CA ARG A 143 10.21 13.85 6.12
C ARG A 143 10.22 12.37 6.48
N TYR A 144 10.31 11.47 5.49
CA TYR A 144 10.44 10.04 5.76
C TYR A 144 11.82 9.69 6.34
N LYS A 145 12.87 10.37 5.87
CA LYS A 145 14.23 10.26 6.43
C LYS A 145 14.31 10.71 7.89
N SER A 146 13.66 11.82 8.28
CA SER A 146 13.62 12.28 9.68
C SER A 146 12.78 11.34 10.56
N PHE A 147 11.60 10.93 10.10
CA PHE A 147 10.74 9.97 10.80
C PHE A 147 11.45 8.63 11.08
N ARG A 148 12.17 8.08 10.10
CA ARG A 148 12.94 6.83 10.28
C ARG A 148 14.06 6.96 11.31
N ARG A 149 14.75 8.11 11.36
CA ARG A 149 15.79 8.39 12.38
C ARG A 149 15.17 8.50 13.77
N TYR A 150 14.04 9.19 13.89
CA TYR A 150 13.29 9.30 15.14
C TYR A 150 12.84 7.92 15.65
N MET A 151 12.21 7.10 14.81
CA MET A 151 11.77 5.75 15.18
C MET A 151 12.92 4.83 15.60
N LYS A 152 14.13 4.98 15.03
CA LYS A 152 15.32 4.24 15.46
C LYS A 152 15.79 4.66 16.86
N ASN A 153 15.63 5.93 17.21
CA ASN A 153 16.09 6.50 18.48
C ASN A 153 15.02 6.44 19.60
N HIS A 154 13.73 6.43 19.25
CA HIS A 154 12.59 6.55 20.17
C HIS A 154 11.55 5.40 20.03
N GLY A 155 11.82 4.39 19.21
CA GLY A 155 10.91 3.26 19.00
C GLY A 155 10.87 2.26 20.17
N PRO A 156 9.86 1.37 20.22
CA PRO A 156 9.54 0.48 21.34
C PRO A 156 10.57 -0.64 21.63
N GLY A 157 11.73 -0.64 20.96
CA GLY A 157 12.84 -1.57 21.18
C GLY A 157 14.07 -0.90 21.85
N ARG A 158 13.91 0.28 22.42
CA ARG A 158 15.00 1.00 23.10
C ARG A 158 15.29 0.31 24.44
N ILE A 159 16.54 -0.11 24.65
CA ILE A 159 17.08 -0.34 26.00
C ILE A 159 17.31 1.07 26.57
N THR A 160 16.34 1.59 27.30
CA THR A 160 16.53 2.80 28.10
C THR A 160 17.30 2.40 29.34
N PHE A 161 18.58 2.77 29.40
CA PHE A 161 19.21 2.98 30.69
C PHE A 161 18.63 4.31 31.17
N ASP A 162 17.57 4.22 31.97
CA ASP A 162 17.15 5.33 32.80
C ASP A 162 18.31 5.52 33.79
N ASP A 163 19.12 6.55 33.58
CA ASP A 163 20.08 6.99 34.58
C ASP A 163 19.26 7.75 35.65
N ASP A 164 19.37 7.27 36.90
CA ASP A 164 18.65 7.65 38.12
C ASP A 164 18.37 9.16 38.33
#